data_AF-A0A7J7KFD7-F1
#
_entry.id   AF-A0A7J7KFD7-F1
#
_cell.length_a   1.000
_cell.length_b   1.000
_cell.length_c   1.000
_cell.angle_alpha   90.00
_cell.angle_beta   90.00
_cell.angle_gamma   90.00
#
_symmetry.space_group_name_H-M   'P 1'
#
loop_
_entity.id
_entity.type
_entity.pdbx_description
1 polymer ?
#
loop_
_entity_poly.entity_id
_entity_poly.type
_entity_poly.pdbx_seq_one_letter_code
_entity_poly.pdbx_strand_id
1 'polypeptide(L)'
;MNDLFIGIISQKEDSPQGWFKSYDVYSGQICKNIRFKVDTGAEANVLPLSQTKDVLPSKAQLHSYSGDILPSGGKVTLGLDKDGVTTLDFELVDANVVPILGLDACVGLGIVKLIDILINQAVLDEFANYFEGIGPLDCPLPYTEQMLKPQVPAALPLLQQRQSHQKEMYDMGAKELEPLVGGDKVLVRAGDQQVWNEATLLARSSQPRFYIVDSEVSTRKNRTQLKSVPSISIRF
;
A
#
# COMPACT_ATOMS: atom_id res chain seq x y z
N MET A 1 -15.05 9.53 -22.63
CA MET A 1 -13.62 9.18 -22.52
C MET A 1 -13.52 7.70 -22.77
N ASN A 2 -12.43 7.24 -23.39
CA ASN A 2 -12.22 5.81 -23.62
C ASN A 2 -11.19 5.36 -22.60
N ASP A 3 -11.58 4.53 -21.66
CA ASP A 3 -10.71 4.04 -20.60
C ASP A 3 -10.30 2.62 -20.98
N LEU A 4 -8.99 2.36 -20.98
CA LEU A 4 -8.41 1.07 -21.37
C LEU A 4 -7.66 0.48 -20.18
N PHE A 5 -8.00 -0.75 -19.82
CA PHE A 5 -7.35 -1.46 -18.73
C PHE A 5 -6.17 -2.25 -19.27
N ILE A 6 -5.02 -2.01 -18.65
CA ILE A 6 -3.79 -2.74 -18.91
C ILE A 6 -3.41 -3.44 -17.60
N GLY A 7 -2.92 -4.66 -17.70
CA GLY A 7 -2.47 -5.45 -16.56
C GLY A 7 -1.27 -4.83 -15.83
N ILE A 8 -0.47 -5.67 -15.19
CA ILE A 8 0.73 -5.19 -14.47
C ILE A 8 1.77 -4.69 -15.48
N ILE A 9 2.08 -3.40 -15.40
CA ILE A 9 3.16 -2.77 -16.15
C ILE A 9 4.40 -2.70 -15.27
N SER A 10 5.41 -3.49 -15.64
CA SER A 10 6.71 -3.46 -14.99
C SER A 10 7.53 -2.29 -15.53
N GLN A 11 8.17 -1.52 -14.64
CA GLN A 11 9.08 -0.43 -15.01
C GLN A 11 10.44 -0.93 -15.54
N LYS A 12 10.71 -2.24 -15.47
CA LYS A 12 11.92 -2.92 -15.95
C LYS A 12 11.61 -4.37 -16.34
N GLU A 13 12.44 -4.95 -17.23
CA GLU A 13 12.46 -6.39 -17.56
C GLU A 13 12.99 -7.26 -16.39
N ASP A 14 12.59 -6.97 -15.15
CA ASP A 14 13.23 -7.53 -13.94
C ASP A 14 12.73 -8.95 -13.58
N SER A 15 11.97 -9.62 -14.45
CA SER A 15 11.64 -11.04 -14.26
C SER A 15 11.75 -11.81 -15.58
N PRO A 16 12.52 -12.92 -15.64
CA PRO A 16 12.54 -13.83 -16.78
C PRO A 16 11.26 -14.67 -16.92
N GLN A 17 10.25 -14.45 -16.07
CA GLN A 17 9.05 -15.29 -15.94
C GLN A 17 7.88 -14.87 -16.83
N GLY A 18 8.06 -13.93 -17.76
CA GLY A 18 7.03 -13.51 -18.71
C GLY A 18 7.14 -14.18 -20.08
N TRP A 19 6.01 -14.31 -20.79
CA TRP A 19 6.04 -14.72 -22.20
C TRP A 19 6.35 -13.51 -23.08
N PHE A 20 7.49 -13.52 -23.76
CA PHE A 20 7.92 -12.45 -24.65
C PHE A 20 8.05 -12.92 -26.09
N LYS A 21 7.77 -12.02 -27.04
CA LYS A 21 8.06 -12.20 -28.48
C LYS A 21 8.72 -10.95 -29.05
N SER A 22 9.70 -11.14 -29.92
CA SER A 22 10.36 -10.06 -30.64
C SER A 22 9.79 -9.94 -32.04
N TYR A 23 9.51 -8.70 -32.45
CA TYR A 23 9.04 -8.37 -33.79
C TYR A 23 9.85 -7.23 -34.38
N ASP A 24 10.06 -7.29 -35.70
CA ASP A 24 10.57 -6.15 -36.45
C ASP A 24 9.42 -5.19 -36.72
N VAL A 25 9.49 -4.01 -36.13
CA VAL A 25 8.45 -2.99 -36.18
C VAL A 25 8.89 -1.88 -37.13
N TYR A 26 8.00 -1.56 -38.07
CA TYR A 26 8.21 -0.62 -39.15
C TYR A 26 7.39 0.67 -38.94
N SER A 27 8.06 1.82 -39.02
CA SER A 27 7.42 3.13 -39.20
C SER A 27 7.99 3.78 -40.45
N GLY A 28 7.22 3.75 -41.55
CA GLY A 28 7.72 4.15 -42.87
C GLY A 28 8.91 3.29 -43.31
N GLN A 29 10.08 3.91 -43.49
CA GLN A 29 11.31 3.20 -43.91
C GLN A 29 12.16 2.70 -42.73
N ILE A 30 11.81 3.03 -41.50
CA ILE A 30 12.60 2.69 -40.31
C ILE A 30 12.12 1.35 -39.77
N CYS A 31 13.07 0.43 -39.51
CA CYS A 31 12.85 -0.86 -38.89
C CYS A 31 13.54 -0.92 -37.53
N LYS A 32 12.82 -1.33 -36.48
CA LYS A 32 13.38 -1.60 -35.15
C LYS A 32 12.90 -2.94 -34.63
N ASN A 33 13.81 -3.77 -34.13
CA ASN A 33 13.42 -4.98 -33.42
C ASN A 33 12.99 -4.60 -32.00
N ILE A 34 11.74 -4.87 -31.65
CA ILE A 34 11.16 -4.58 -30.34
C ILE A 34 10.70 -5.88 -29.71
N ARG A 35 11.05 -6.07 -28.45
CA ARG A 35 10.59 -7.18 -27.63
C ARG A 35 9.33 -6.76 -26.88
N PHE A 36 8.27 -7.53 -27.07
CA PHE A 36 6.97 -7.30 -26.43
C PHE A 36 6.66 -8.41 -25.44
N LYS A 37 6.08 -8.01 -24.30
CA LYS A 37 5.39 -8.94 -23.41
C LYS A 37 4.04 -9.31 -24.02
N VAL A 38 3.75 -10.60 -24.09
CA VAL A 38 2.44 -11.13 -24.49
C VAL A 38 1.53 -11.06 -23.26
N ASP A 39 0.51 -10.20 -23.30
CA ASP A 39 -0.41 -9.99 -22.18
C ASP A 39 -1.86 -10.06 -22.64
N THR A 40 -2.43 -11.26 -22.60
CA THR A 40 -3.84 -11.52 -22.95
C THR A 40 -4.84 -10.84 -22.01
N GLY A 41 -4.38 -10.35 -20.85
CA GLY A 41 -5.21 -9.61 -19.90
C GLY A 41 -5.26 -8.11 -20.17
N ALA A 42 -4.52 -7.60 -21.17
CA ALA A 42 -4.52 -6.19 -21.54
C ALA A 42 -5.46 -5.92 -22.72
N GLU A 43 -6.24 -4.83 -22.62
CA GLU A 43 -7.19 -4.40 -23.65
C GLU A 43 -6.52 -3.58 -24.77
N ALA A 44 -5.29 -3.10 -24.54
CA ALA A 44 -4.58 -2.22 -25.44
C ALA A 44 -3.12 -2.65 -25.61
N ASN A 45 -2.56 -2.41 -26.80
CA ASN A 45 -1.12 -2.50 -26.99
C ASN A 45 -0.45 -1.24 -26.45
N VAL A 46 0.70 -1.41 -25.81
CA VAL A 46 1.41 -0.32 -25.15
C VAL A 46 2.83 -0.23 -25.68
N LEU A 47 3.28 0.99 -25.95
CA LEU A 47 4.65 1.25 -26.34
C LEU A 47 5.20 2.49 -25.60
N PRO A 48 6.45 2.47 -25.11
CA PRO A 48 7.08 3.68 -24.59
C PRO A 48 7.21 4.74 -25.68
N LEU A 49 6.94 6.00 -25.31
CA LEU A 49 7.08 7.15 -26.21
C LEU A 49 8.48 7.25 -26.84
N SER A 50 9.52 6.77 -26.14
CA SER A 50 10.90 6.75 -26.64
C SER A 50 11.13 5.86 -27.87
N GLN A 51 10.21 4.95 -28.18
CA GLN A 51 10.37 3.98 -29.28
C GLN A 51 9.98 4.54 -30.65
N THR A 52 9.16 5.59 -30.71
CA THR A 52 8.68 6.22 -31.94
C THR A 52 8.82 7.74 -31.90
N LYS A 53 8.87 8.37 -33.07
CA LYS A 53 8.74 9.83 -33.21
C LYS A 53 7.37 10.24 -33.77
N ASP A 54 6.67 9.28 -34.38
CA ASP A 54 5.37 9.49 -34.99
C ASP A 54 4.32 9.35 -33.89
N VAL A 55 3.75 10.48 -33.48
CA VAL A 55 2.80 10.56 -32.36
C VAL A 55 1.54 11.24 -32.86
N LEU A 56 0.42 10.53 -32.77
CA LEU A 56 -0.90 11.07 -33.00
C LEU A 56 -1.57 11.37 -31.66
N PRO A 57 -2.46 12.38 -31.58
CA PRO A 57 -3.24 12.62 -30.38
C PRO A 57 -4.11 11.41 -30.02
N SER A 58 -4.09 11.01 -28.76
CA SER A 58 -5.01 10.03 -28.17
C SER A 58 -5.87 10.70 -27.11
N LYS A 59 -7.09 10.17 -26.94
CA LYS A 59 -8.00 10.55 -25.84
C LYS A 59 -8.16 9.40 -24.84
N ALA A 60 -7.42 8.31 -25.02
CA ALA A 60 -7.50 7.16 -24.15
C ALA A 60 -6.84 7.47 -22.80
N GLN A 61 -7.45 6.98 -21.72
CA GLN A 61 -6.78 6.89 -20.42
C GLN A 61 -6.44 5.44 -20.14
N LEU A 62 -5.19 5.22 -19.74
CA LEU A 62 -4.66 3.90 -19.49
C LEU A 62 -4.60 3.66 -17.99
N HIS A 63 -5.28 2.60 -17.54
CA HIS A 63 -5.35 2.23 -16.13
C HIS A 63 -4.60 0.93 -15.88
N SER A 64 -3.73 0.91 -14.87
CA SER A 64 -3.18 -0.33 -14.35
C SER A 64 -4.23 -1.05 -13.49
N TYR A 65 -4.09 -2.37 -13.34
CA TYR A 65 -4.95 -3.14 -12.43
C TYR A 65 -4.86 -2.66 -10.96
N SER A 66 -3.76 -2.02 -10.58
CA SER A 66 -3.58 -1.43 -9.24
C SER A 66 -4.35 -0.10 -9.05
N GLY A 67 -4.97 0.42 -10.12
CA GLY A 67 -5.71 1.68 -10.12
C GLY A 67 -4.87 2.91 -10.49
N ASP A 68 -3.60 2.73 -10.86
CA ASP A 68 -2.74 3.84 -11.29
C ASP A 68 -3.08 4.29 -12.70
N ILE A 69 -3.10 5.61 -12.92
CA ILE A 69 -3.25 6.20 -14.25
C ILE A 69 -1.87 6.39 -14.85
N LEU A 70 -1.66 5.86 -16.06
CA LEU A 70 -0.39 6.03 -16.77
C LEU A 70 -0.36 7.35 -17.53
N PRO A 71 0.82 7.99 -17.63
CA PRO A 71 0.98 9.22 -18.39
C PRO A 71 0.77 8.95 -19.88
N SER A 72 -0.32 9.51 -20.42
CA SER A 72 -0.67 9.42 -21.85
C SER A 72 0.36 10.15 -22.71
N GLY A 73 1.00 9.42 -23.63
CA GLY A 73 1.94 9.93 -24.63
C GLY A 73 1.33 10.09 -26.04
N GLY A 74 0.05 9.76 -26.24
CA GLY A 74 -0.61 9.74 -27.55
C GLY A 74 -0.76 8.32 -28.11
N LYS A 75 -0.88 8.17 -29.42
CA LYS A 75 -1.02 6.87 -30.10
C LYS A 75 -0.19 6.80 -31.38
N VAL A 76 0.12 5.60 -31.84
CA VAL A 76 0.80 5.34 -33.11
C VAL A 76 0.30 4.05 -33.75
N THR A 77 0.27 3.99 -35.07
CA THR A 77 0.03 2.76 -35.83
C THR A 77 1.36 2.32 -36.43
N LEU A 78 1.79 1.08 -36.14
CA LEU A 78 3.06 0.54 -36.60
C LEU A 78 2.85 -0.75 -37.39
N GLY A 79 3.63 -0.94 -38.46
CA GLY A 79 3.66 -2.18 -39.23
C GLY A 79 4.55 -3.23 -38.58
N LEU A 80 4.17 -4.50 -38.64
CA LEU A 80 4.97 -5.64 -38.17
C LEU A 80 5.64 -6.42 -39.31
N ASP A 81 5.33 -6.02 -40.55
CA ASP A 81 5.99 -6.46 -41.76
C ASP A 81 6.46 -5.26 -42.58
N LYS A 82 7.37 -5.51 -43.51
CA LYS A 82 7.97 -4.49 -44.38
C LYS A 82 6.95 -3.80 -45.29
N ASP A 83 5.87 -4.51 -45.61
CA ASP A 83 4.87 -4.09 -46.59
C ASP A 83 3.72 -3.30 -45.93
N GLY A 84 3.72 -3.23 -44.58
CA GLY A 84 2.69 -2.55 -43.80
C GLY A 84 1.33 -3.24 -43.87
N VAL A 85 1.28 -4.54 -44.18
CA VAL A 85 0.02 -5.29 -44.30
C VAL A 85 -0.56 -5.60 -42.91
N THR A 86 0.31 -5.99 -41.99
CA THR A 86 -0.01 -6.27 -40.59
C THR A 86 0.33 -5.04 -39.77
N THR A 87 -0.67 -4.22 -39.46
CA THR A 87 -0.51 -3.04 -38.61
C THR A 87 -1.19 -3.23 -37.26
N LEU A 88 -0.58 -2.66 -36.22
CA LEU A 88 -1.17 -2.59 -34.89
C LEU A 88 -1.16 -1.15 -34.37
N ASP A 89 -2.22 -0.79 -33.68
CA ASP A 89 -2.32 0.45 -32.93
C ASP A 89 -1.71 0.27 -31.54
N PHE A 90 -0.90 1.23 -31.13
CA PHE A 90 -0.26 1.30 -29.82
C PHE A 90 -0.62 2.61 -29.14
N GLU A 91 -1.06 2.51 -27.88
CA GLU A 91 -1.10 3.66 -26.99
C GLU A 91 0.31 3.92 -26.46
N LEU A 92 0.74 5.18 -26.57
CA LEU A 92 2.06 5.61 -26.17
C LEU A 92 2.03 6.04 -24.71
N VAL A 93 3.05 5.63 -23.96
CA VAL A 93 3.20 5.99 -22.55
C VAL A 93 4.47 6.80 -22.37
N ASP A 94 4.37 7.97 -21.74
CA ASP A 94 5.52 8.82 -21.41
C ASP A 94 6.19 8.34 -20.11
N ALA A 95 6.64 7.09 -20.13
CA ALA A 95 7.41 6.46 -19.08
C ALA A 95 8.22 5.29 -19.65
N ASN A 96 9.27 4.89 -18.95
CA ASN A 96 10.03 3.69 -19.32
C ASN A 96 9.28 2.44 -18.87
N VAL A 97 8.41 1.94 -19.74
CA VAL A 97 7.58 0.75 -19.51
C VAL A 97 7.99 -0.40 -20.44
N VAL A 98 7.67 -1.63 -20.06
CA VAL A 98 7.82 -2.78 -20.95
C VAL A 98 6.75 -2.69 -22.06
N PRO A 99 7.10 -2.82 -23.36
CA PRO A 99 6.11 -2.89 -24.44
C PRO A 99 5.18 -4.11 -24.29
N ILE A 100 3.89 -3.92 -24.55
CA ILE A 100 2.86 -4.96 -24.35
C ILE A 100 2.07 -5.18 -25.64
N LEU A 101 1.84 -6.45 -25.98
CA LEU A 101 0.82 -6.88 -26.92
C LEU A 101 -0.43 -7.30 -26.14
N GLY A 102 -1.52 -6.57 -26.34
CA GLY A 102 -2.83 -6.87 -25.76
C GLY A 102 -3.52 -8.04 -26.46
N LEU A 103 -4.70 -8.39 -25.98
CA LEU A 103 -5.44 -9.56 -26.45
C LEU A 103 -5.70 -9.55 -27.96
N ASP A 104 -6.20 -8.43 -28.50
CA ASP A 104 -6.54 -8.31 -29.92
C ASP A 104 -5.33 -8.53 -30.83
N ALA A 105 -4.17 -7.99 -30.45
CA ALA A 105 -2.92 -8.24 -31.15
C ALA A 105 -2.47 -9.69 -31.03
N CYS A 106 -2.61 -10.30 -29.84
CA CYS A 106 -2.24 -11.68 -29.62
C CYS A 106 -3.07 -12.64 -30.49
N VAL A 107 -4.36 -12.36 -30.65
CA VAL A 107 -5.24 -13.12 -31.55
C VAL A 107 -4.91 -12.85 -33.01
N GLY A 108 -4.78 -11.57 -33.40
CA GLY A 108 -4.48 -11.17 -34.78
C GLY A 108 -3.15 -11.70 -35.30
N LEU A 109 -2.13 -11.80 -34.43
CA LEU A 109 -0.82 -12.37 -34.75
C LEU A 109 -0.78 -13.91 -34.61
N GLY A 110 -1.90 -14.56 -34.28
CA GLY A 110 -1.97 -16.01 -34.09
C GLY A 110 -1.12 -16.52 -32.92
N ILE A 111 -0.77 -15.65 -31.96
CA ILE A 111 -0.07 -16.03 -30.72
C ILE A 111 -1.01 -16.85 -29.84
N VAL A 112 -2.28 -16.44 -29.79
CA VAL A 112 -3.33 -17.05 -28.99
C VAL A 112 -4.52 -17.37 -29.89
N LYS A 113 -5.15 -18.51 -29.65
CA LYS A 113 -6.40 -18.92 -30.29
C LYS A 113 -7.48 -19.02 -29.22
N LEU A 114 -8.55 -18.25 -29.39
CA LEU A 114 -9.73 -18.35 -28.52
C LEU A 114 -10.57 -19.56 -28.96
N ILE A 115 -10.84 -20.46 -28.03
CA ILE A 115 -11.61 -21.68 -28.26
C ILE A 115 -12.71 -21.72 -27.19
N ASP A 116 -13.94 -21.42 -27.59
CA ASP A 116 -15.09 -21.42 -26.67
C ASP A 116 -15.58 -22.84 -26.37
N ILE A 117 -15.49 -23.74 -27.35
CA ILE A 117 -15.95 -25.13 -27.24
C ILE A 117 -14.89 -26.06 -27.83
N LEU A 118 -14.43 -27.01 -27.00
CA LEU A 118 -13.53 -28.07 -27.40
C LEU A 118 -14.29 -29.39 -27.48
N ILE A 119 -14.51 -29.90 -28.70
CA ILE A 119 -15.26 -31.14 -28.96
C ILE A 119 -14.31 -32.32 -29.29
N ASN A 120 -12.99 -32.09 -29.27
CA ASN A 120 -12.04 -33.13 -29.65
C ASN A 120 -11.75 -34.05 -28.45
N GLN A 121 -12.35 -35.25 -28.47
CA GLN A 121 -12.18 -36.25 -27.41
C GLN A 121 -10.72 -36.65 -27.21
N ALA A 122 -9.90 -36.70 -28.26
CA ALA A 122 -8.48 -37.03 -28.13
C ALA A 122 -7.70 -35.99 -27.30
N VAL A 123 -8.05 -34.70 -27.41
CA VAL A 123 -7.43 -33.63 -26.61
C VAL A 123 -7.93 -33.67 -25.17
N LEU A 124 -9.23 -33.96 -24.97
CA LEU A 124 -9.78 -34.13 -23.63
C LEU A 124 -9.14 -35.32 -22.89
N ASP A 125 -8.88 -36.42 -23.60
CA ASP A 125 -8.24 -37.60 -23.05
C ASP A 125 -6.74 -37.36 -22.75
N GLU A 126 -6.02 -36.69 -23.65
CA GLU A 126 -4.59 -36.36 -23.49
C GLU A 126 -4.33 -35.39 -22.34
N PHE A 127 -5.19 -34.38 -22.18
CA PHE A 127 -5.02 -33.31 -21.19
C PHE A 127 -6.05 -33.40 -20.05
N ALA A 128 -6.58 -34.59 -19.77
CA ALA A 128 -7.63 -34.81 -18.77
C ALA A 128 -7.31 -34.17 -17.40
N ASN A 129 -6.06 -34.25 -16.97
CA ASN A 129 -5.56 -33.68 -15.71
C ASN A 129 -5.65 -32.14 -15.64
N TYR A 130 -5.67 -31.42 -16.76
CA TYR A 130 -5.90 -29.97 -16.77
C TYR A 130 -7.36 -29.61 -16.49
N PHE A 131 -8.29 -30.55 -16.74
CA PHE A 131 -9.73 -30.38 -16.56
C PHE A 131 -10.25 -30.93 -15.22
N GLU A 132 -9.43 -31.66 -14.46
CA GLU A 132 -9.75 -32.10 -13.10
C GLU A 132 -9.78 -30.94 -12.08
N GLY A 133 -9.27 -29.76 -12.47
CA GLY A 133 -9.15 -28.60 -11.59
C GLY A 133 -8.14 -28.83 -10.46
N ILE A 134 -8.01 -27.89 -9.53
CA ILE A 134 -7.15 -28.05 -8.33
C ILE A 134 -7.75 -29.01 -7.28
N GLY A 135 -8.74 -29.81 -7.66
CA GLY A 135 -9.57 -30.59 -6.76
C GLY A 135 -10.61 -29.73 -6.01
N PRO A 136 -11.51 -30.37 -5.24
CA PRO A 136 -12.40 -29.65 -4.34
C PRO A 136 -11.57 -28.88 -3.31
N LEU A 137 -11.94 -27.62 -3.04
CA LEU A 137 -11.40 -26.90 -1.90
C LEU A 137 -11.76 -27.69 -0.63
N ASP A 138 -10.75 -28.18 0.10
CA ASP A 138 -10.88 -28.88 1.38
C ASP A 138 -11.46 -28.01 2.51
N CYS A 139 -11.91 -26.80 2.21
CA CYS A 139 -12.60 -25.93 3.13
C CYS A 139 -13.94 -25.47 2.53
N PRO A 140 -15.02 -25.44 3.32
CA PRO A 140 -16.24 -24.75 2.93
C PRO A 140 -15.90 -23.28 2.69
N LEU A 141 -15.97 -22.82 1.44
CA LEU A 141 -15.88 -21.40 1.16
C LEU A 141 -16.98 -20.68 1.94
N PRO A 142 -16.71 -19.50 2.50
CA PRO A 142 -17.76 -18.68 3.11
C PRO A 142 -18.72 -18.22 2.01
N TYR A 143 -19.81 -18.96 1.81
CA TYR A 143 -20.81 -18.70 0.77
C TYR A 143 -22.06 -17.99 1.30
N THR A 144 -22.10 -17.70 2.60
CA THR A 144 -23.18 -16.94 3.25
C THR A 144 -22.65 -15.63 3.80
N GLU A 145 -23.48 -14.59 3.76
CA GLU A 145 -23.15 -13.26 4.28
C GLU A 145 -22.76 -13.31 5.77
N GLN A 146 -23.33 -14.24 6.52
CA GLN A 146 -23.00 -14.48 7.93
C GLN A 146 -21.56 -14.99 8.13
N MET A 147 -21.04 -15.83 7.24
CA MET A 147 -19.66 -16.35 7.31
C MET A 147 -18.60 -15.29 6.94
N LEU A 148 -19.01 -14.23 6.25
CA LEU A 148 -18.15 -13.09 5.89
C LEU A 148 -18.12 -12.01 7.00
N LYS A 149 -18.96 -12.12 8.03
CA LYS A 149 -18.95 -11.16 9.15
C LYS A 149 -17.70 -11.37 10.00
N PRO A 150 -16.95 -10.30 10.33
CA PRO A 150 -15.76 -10.40 11.15
C PRO A 150 -16.12 -10.96 12.53
N GLN A 151 -15.52 -12.09 12.90
CA GLN A 151 -15.63 -12.63 14.25
C GLN A 151 -14.51 -12.06 15.11
N VAL A 152 -14.87 -11.30 16.14
CA VAL A 152 -13.92 -10.89 17.17
C VAL A 152 -13.64 -12.13 18.02
N PRO A 153 -12.39 -12.64 18.08
CA PRO A 153 -12.07 -13.77 18.95
C PRO A 153 -12.46 -13.42 20.39
N ALA A 154 -12.97 -14.39 21.16
CA ALA A 154 -13.33 -14.24 22.57
C ALA A 154 -12.08 -14.11 23.48
N ALA A 155 -11.15 -13.23 23.11
CA ALA A 155 -9.90 -12.95 23.78
C ALA A 155 -10.00 -11.78 24.78
N LEU A 156 -11.18 -11.15 24.88
CA LEU A 156 -11.39 -10.00 25.77
C LEU A 156 -11.07 -10.32 27.25
N PRO A 157 -11.48 -11.47 27.82
CA PRO A 157 -11.14 -11.81 29.20
C PRO A 157 -9.62 -11.99 29.40
N LEU A 158 -8.96 -12.65 28.44
CA LEU A 158 -7.51 -12.88 28.49
C LEU A 158 -6.73 -11.55 28.37
N LEU A 159 -7.22 -10.63 27.54
CA LEU A 159 -6.65 -9.30 27.37
C LEU A 159 -6.78 -8.48 28.66
N GLN A 160 -7.94 -8.51 29.32
CA GLN A 160 -8.16 -7.87 30.62
C GLN A 160 -7.23 -8.44 31.70
N GLN A 161 -7.08 -9.78 31.74
CA GLN A 161 -6.17 -10.44 32.68
C GLN A 161 -4.70 -10.06 32.46
N ARG A 162 -4.26 -9.94 31.20
CA ARG A 162 -2.91 -9.47 30.88
C ARG A 162 -2.70 -8.02 31.32
N GLN A 163 -3.69 -7.16 31.10
CA GLN A 163 -3.64 -5.76 31.50
C GLN A 163 -3.61 -5.61 33.04
N SER A 164 -4.40 -6.39 33.77
CA SER A 164 -4.39 -6.36 35.24
C SER A 164 -3.03 -6.81 35.78
N HIS A 165 -2.49 -7.90 35.24
CA HIS A 165 -1.19 -8.40 35.66
C HIS A 165 -0.05 -7.40 35.35
N GLN A 166 -0.08 -6.76 34.18
CA GLN A 166 0.88 -5.69 33.86
C GLN A 166 0.75 -4.49 34.80
N LYS A 167 -0.48 -4.11 35.15
CA LYS A 167 -0.72 -3.04 36.12
C LYS A 167 -0.17 -3.39 37.49
N GLU A 168 -0.44 -4.59 38.01
CA GLU A 168 0.10 -5.08 39.29
C GLU A 168 1.63 -5.03 39.30
N MET A 169 2.27 -5.55 38.25
CA MET A 169 3.73 -5.55 38.10
C MET A 169 4.31 -4.14 38.05
N TYR A 170 3.64 -3.22 37.35
CA TYR A 170 4.06 -1.81 37.30
C TYR A 170 3.90 -1.11 38.65
N ASP A 171 2.76 -1.32 39.31
CA ASP A 171 2.42 -0.67 40.58
C ASP A 171 3.35 -1.14 41.72
N MET A 172 3.82 -2.39 41.71
CA MET A 172 4.80 -2.90 42.68
C MET A 172 6.11 -2.08 42.72
N GLY A 173 6.52 -1.52 41.59
CA GLY A 173 7.71 -0.67 41.49
C GLY A 173 7.43 0.83 41.67
N ALA A 174 6.17 1.23 41.74
CA ALA A 174 5.75 2.64 41.79
C ALA A 174 5.52 3.10 43.24
N LYS A 175 5.86 4.35 43.52
CA LYS A 175 5.50 5.02 44.79
C LYS A 175 4.35 5.99 44.52
N GLU A 176 3.27 5.84 45.26
CA GLU A 176 2.16 6.79 45.21
C GLU A 176 2.60 8.14 45.78
N LEU A 177 2.28 9.22 45.07
CA LEU A 177 2.64 10.59 45.46
C LEU A 177 1.38 11.32 45.90
N GLU A 178 1.36 11.73 47.17
CA GLU A 178 0.22 12.44 47.77
C GLU A 178 -0.18 13.67 46.93
N PRO A 179 -1.48 13.89 46.66
CA PRO A 179 -1.95 15.08 45.97
C PRO A 179 -1.53 16.37 46.71
N LEU A 180 -1.22 17.41 45.96
CA LEU A 180 -0.88 18.73 46.52
C LEU A 180 -2.10 19.65 46.44
N VAL A 181 -2.27 20.52 47.44
CA VAL A 181 -3.43 21.43 47.53
C VAL A 181 -3.04 22.82 47.03
N GLY A 182 -3.97 23.52 46.38
CA GLY A 182 -3.78 24.90 45.95
C GLY A 182 -3.45 25.81 47.13
N GLY A 183 -2.36 26.57 47.02
CA GLY A 183 -1.83 27.43 48.07
C GLY A 183 -0.56 26.91 48.74
N ASP A 184 -0.19 25.65 48.56
CA ASP A 184 1.01 25.08 49.16
C ASP A 184 2.30 25.65 48.54
N LYS A 185 3.31 25.91 49.39
CA LYS A 185 4.68 26.16 48.93
C LYS A 185 5.31 24.84 48.50
N VAL A 186 5.77 24.80 47.25
CA VAL A 186 6.34 23.60 46.63
C VAL A 186 7.68 23.92 46.00
N LEU A 187 8.57 22.94 45.98
CA LEU A 187 9.82 22.99 45.23
C LEU A 187 9.58 22.43 43.84
N VAL A 188 9.94 23.22 42.82
CA VAL A 188 9.82 22.88 41.41
C VAL A 188 11.19 22.60 40.83
N ARG A 189 11.33 21.49 40.11
CA ARG A 189 12.57 21.21 39.37
C ARG A 189 12.67 22.07 38.10
N ALA A 190 13.71 22.89 38.02
CA ALA A 190 13.98 23.80 36.91
C ALA A 190 14.94 23.16 35.89
N GLY A 191 14.40 22.66 34.76
CA GLY A 191 15.20 22.10 33.67
C GLY A 191 15.90 20.77 33.99
N ASP A 192 16.92 20.45 33.19
CA ASP A 192 17.69 19.21 33.33
C ASP A 192 18.69 19.26 34.51
N GLN A 193 19.02 20.48 34.93
CA GLN A 193 19.79 20.72 36.15
C GLN A 193 18.96 20.29 37.38
N GLN A 194 19.58 19.58 38.32
CA GLN A 194 18.96 19.09 39.56
C GLN A 194 18.69 20.23 40.57
N VAL A 195 18.30 21.42 40.09
CA VAL A 195 18.05 22.60 40.91
C VAL A 195 16.55 22.67 41.22
N TRP A 196 16.25 22.84 42.50
CA TRP A 196 14.90 22.92 43.05
C TRP A 196 14.63 24.34 43.53
N ASN A 197 13.67 25.01 42.90
CA ASN A 197 13.31 26.39 43.23
C ASN A 197 11.94 26.44 43.92
N GLU A 198 11.76 27.38 44.85
CA GLU A 198 10.46 27.59 45.50
C GLU A 198 9.44 28.17 44.52
N ALA A 199 8.21 27.67 44.61
CA ALA A 199 7.06 28.13 43.87
C ALA A 199 5.78 27.94 44.70
N THR A 200 4.71 28.62 44.32
CA THR A 200 3.39 28.45 44.93
C THR A 200 2.51 27.64 44.01
N LEU A 201 1.85 26.60 44.54
CA LEU A 201 0.94 25.79 43.74
C LEU A 201 -0.40 26.51 43.57
N LEU A 202 -0.79 26.84 42.34
CA LEU A 202 -2.03 27.56 42.06
C LEU A 202 -3.23 26.62 42.07
N ALA A 203 -3.16 25.57 41.25
CA ALA A 203 -4.25 24.62 41.09
C ALA A 203 -3.78 23.32 40.43
N ARG A 204 -4.60 22.28 40.57
CA ARG A 204 -4.49 21.07 39.76
C ARG A 204 -5.00 21.34 38.33
N SER A 205 -4.29 20.82 37.33
CA SER A 205 -4.71 20.94 35.93
C SER A 205 -5.90 20.04 35.62
N SER A 206 -6.63 20.34 34.53
CA SER A 206 -7.68 19.48 33.98
C SER A 206 -7.16 18.11 33.53
N GLN A 207 -5.87 18.02 33.20
CA GLN A 207 -5.21 16.75 32.88
C GLN A 207 -4.71 16.06 34.15
N PRO A 208 -4.89 14.74 34.28
CA PRO A 208 -4.36 13.99 35.41
C PRO A 208 -2.83 14.15 35.47
N ARG A 209 -2.24 14.05 36.67
CA ARG A 209 -0.80 14.15 36.96
C ARG A 209 -0.18 15.55 36.91
N PHE A 210 -0.89 16.58 36.42
CA PHE A 210 -0.33 17.93 36.23
C PHE A 210 -0.86 18.96 37.22
N TYR A 211 0.02 19.88 37.61
CA TYR A 211 -0.26 21.01 38.47
C TYR A 211 0.25 22.31 37.82
N ILE A 212 -0.41 23.41 38.14
CA ILE A 212 -0.02 24.76 37.72
C ILE A 212 0.68 25.40 38.91
N VAL A 213 1.92 25.85 38.69
CA VAL A 213 2.75 26.48 39.71
C VAL A 213 3.12 27.90 39.29
N ASP A 214 3.18 28.78 40.27
CA ASP A 214 3.59 30.17 40.13
C ASP A 214 4.96 30.38 40.77
N SER A 215 5.93 30.75 39.95
CA SER A 215 7.30 31.08 40.38
C SER A 215 7.69 32.47 39.91
N GLU A 216 7.79 32.65 38.59
CA GLU A 216 8.00 33.93 37.90
C GLU A 216 7.05 34.06 36.69
N VAL A 217 6.76 32.93 36.05
CA VAL A 217 5.73 32.74 35.03
C VAL A 217 4.94 31.49 35.40
N SER A 218 3.61 31.52 35.25
CA SER A 218 2.77 30.35 35.52
C SER A 218 3.14 29.20 34.57
N THR A 219 3.59 28.07 35.12
CA THR A 219 3.98 26.91 34.32
C THR A 219 3.30 25.62 34.77
N ARG A 220 3.15 24.67 33.84
CA ARG A 220 2.57 23.35 34.10
C ARG A 220 3.67 22.35 34.42
N LYS A 221 3.56 21.64 35.56
CA LYS A 221 4.55 20.66 36.04
C LYS A 221 3.88 19.34 36.41
N ASN A 222 4.61 18.24 36.22
CA ASN A 222 4.15 16.91 36.64
C ASN A 222 4.36 16.74 38.15
N ARG A 223 3.51 15.97 38.82
CA ARG A 223 3.61 15.66 40.26
C ARG A 223 4.99 15.16 40.71
N THR A 224 5.70 14.42 39.87
CA THR A 224 7.06 13.91 40.15
C THR A 224 8.14 15.01 40.15
N GLN A 225 7.85 16.15 39.52
CA GLN A 225 8.74 17.31 39.43
C GLN A 225 8.47 18.34 40.53
N LEU A 226 7.58 18.01 41.47
CA LEU A 226 7.17 18.84 42.60
C LEU A 226 7.48 18.12 43.91
N LYS A 227 8.03 18.84 44.88
CA LYS A 227 8.18 18.37 46.26
C LYS A 227 7.54 19.35 47.22
N SER A 228 6.96 18.86 48.31
CA SER A 228 6.55 19.72 49.43
C SER A 228 7.79 20.33 50.08
N VAL A 229 7.72 21.60 50.46
CA VAL A 229 8.78 22.23 51.27
C VAL A 229 8.79 21.53 52.65
N PRO A 230 9.93 21.01 53.13
CA PRO A 230 9.99 20.38 54.43
C PRO A 230 9.67 21.39 55.53
N SER A 231 8.68 21.09 56.36
CA SER A 231 8.37 21.88 57.55
C SER A 231 9.53 21.74 58.54
N ILE A 232 10.29 22.82 58.76
CA ILE A 232 11.29 22.85 59.83
C ILE A 232 10.52 22.90 61.16
N SER A 233 10.29 21.74 61.78
CA SER A 233 9.86 21.69 63.17
C SER A 233 11.06 22.04 64.05
N ILE A 234 11.15 23.30 64.46
CA ILE A 234 12.07 23.71 65.53
C ILE A 234 11.58 23.03 66.81
N ARG A 235 12.27 21.98 67.26
CA ARG A 235 12.10 21.46 68.62
C ARG A 235 12.82 22.42 69.56
N PHE A 236 12.04 23.16 70.36
CA PHE A 236 12.54 23.84 71.55
C PHE A 236 12.77 22.84 72.68
#